data_AF-A0A2T6DGC8-F1
#
_entry.id   AF-A0A2T6DGC8-F1
#
_cell.length_a   1.000
_cell.length_b   1.000
_cell.length_c   1.000
_cell.angle_alpha   90.00
_cell.angle_beta   90.00
_cell.angle_gamma   90.00
#
_symmetry.space_group_name_H-M   'P 1'
#
loop_
_entity.id
_entity.type
_entity.pdbx_description
1 polymer ?
#
loop_
_entity_poly.entity_id
_entity_poly.type
_entity_poly.pdbx_seq_one_letter_code
_entity_poly.pdbx_strand_id
1 'polypeptide(L)'
;MSYLPRMEDARQALADGRGKGVRIAVLDSGIELGHPALAGLELSDDLAIVEHNFRLTTSAGEGRDLYGHGTAIAGLIRELAPEATLGSIRVLGERLYSRSAIIQEGARQAMERGYHILNCSFGCGIEDHVLLYKSWVDEAYLRDVHIVAACNNMDFETQEWPGFFPSVLTVNAVATDDPAAFYFRRRHMVEFAAQGIEVDVPWAGASTKKVTGSSYAAPRITALLARLLSCFPELSSQEAKALLHRLAQPLPPEWDEPVNLAPI
;
A
#
# COMPACT_ATOMS: atom_id res chain seq x y z
N MET A 1 -21.58 17.16 8.84
CA MET A 1 -22.00 15.76 9.05
C MET A 1 -21.59 15.00 7.81
N SER A 2 -20.54 14.17 7.89
CA SER A 2 -20.25 13.19 6.85
C SER A 2 -21.40 12.19 6.83
N TYR A 3 -22.03 11.99 5.67
CA TYR A 3 -23.04 10.96 5.48
C TYR A 3 -22.35 9.80 4.79
N LEU A 4 -22.30 8.65 5.47
CA LEU A 4 -21.78 7.42 4.88
C LEU A 4 -22.53 7.12 3.57
N PRO A 5 -21.81 6.85 2.46
CA PRO A 5 -22.44 6.56 1.18
C PRO A 5 -23.31 5.31 1.29
N ARG A 6 -24.37 5.25 0.47
CA ARG A 6 -25.16 4.02 0.36
C ARG A 6 -24.27 2.92 -0.23
N MET A 7 -24.52 1.67 0.15
CA MET A 7 -23.71 0.54 -0.31
C MET A 7 -23.65 0.42 -1.84
N GLU A 8 -24.73 0.77 -2.53
CA GLU A 8 -24.77 0.75 -4.00
C GLU A 8 -23.87 1.82 -4.60
N ASP A 9 -23.88 3.04 -4.05
CA ASP A 9 -23.02 4.13 -4.53
C ASP A 9 -21.54 3.80 -4.28
N ALA A 10 -21.22 3.18 -3.14
CA ALA A 10 -19.87 2.72 -2.82
C ALA A 10 -19.42 1.56 -3.74
N ARG A 11 -20.32 0.64 -4.10
CA ARG A 11 -20.06 -0.41 -5.09
C ARG A 11 -19.80 0.17 -6.48
N GLN A 12 -20.60 1.15 -6.90
CA GLN A 12 -20.38 1.86 -8.17
C GLN A 12 -19.05 2.62 -8.17
N ALA A 13 -18.67 3.25 -7.05
CA ALA A 13 -17.37 3.92 -6.93
C ALA A 13 -16.19 2.95 -7.07
N LEU A 14 -16.30 1.72 -6.54
CA LEU A 14 -15.31 0.68 -6.78
C LEU A 14 -15.30 0.16 -8.23
N ALA A 15 -16.37 0.34 -9.00
CA ALA A 15 -16.47 -0.12 -10.40
C ALA A 15 -16.04 0.97 -11.41
N ASP A 16 -16.35 2.24 -11.13
CA ASP A 16 -16.16 3.34 -12.08
C ASP A 16 -15.11 4.35 -11.63
N GLY A 17 -14.85 4.45 -10.33
CA GLY A 17 -13.83 5.34 -9.80
C GLY A 17 -12.48 5.03 -10.43
N ARG A 18 -11.69 6.07 -10.72
CA ARG A 18 -10.37 5.95 -11.35
C ARG A 18 -9.23 6.52 -10.52
N GLY A 19 -9.51 7.00 -9.31
CA GLY A 19 -8.53 7.57 -8.39
C GLY A 19 -8.30 9.08 -8.55
N LYS A 20 -9.05 9.76 -9.43
CA LYS A 20 -8.89 11.19 -9.68
C LYS A 20 -8.97 12.02 -8.39
N GLY A 21 -8.00 12.91 -8.21
CA GLY A 21 -7.91 13.78 -7.03
C GLY A 21 -7.35 13.10 -5.78
N VAL A 22 -7.14 11.78 -5.80
CA VAL A 22 -6.52 11.03 -4.71
C VAL A 22 -5.01 10.98 -4.91
N ARG A 23 -4.29 11.32 -3.83
CA ARG A 23 -2.83 11.29 -3.76
C ARG A 23 -2.38 10.08 -2.95
N ILE A 24 -1.52 9.25 -3.53
CA ILE A 24 -1.00 8.01 -2.94
C ILE A 24 0.51 8.10 -2.82
N ALA A 25 1.03 7.95 -1.59
CA ALA A 25 2.46 7.86 -1.35
C ALA A 25 2.88 6.39 -1.37
N VAL A 26 3.80 6.05 -2.26
CA VAL A 26 4.43 4.73 -2.33
C VAL A 26 5.70 4.79 -1.49
N LEU A 27 5.63 4.27 -0.25
CA LEU A 27 6.77 4.18 0.66
C LEU A 27 7.51 2.88 0.36
N ASP A 28 8.53 2.94 -0.49
CA ASP A 28 9.15 1.73 -1.04
C ASP A 28 10.62 1.96 -1.46
N SER A 29 11.14 1.19 -2.42
CA SER A 29 12.50 1.26 -2.97
C SER A 29 12.71 2.40 -3.97
N GLY A 30 11.68 3.19 -4.26
CA GLY A 30 11.64 4.23 -5.30
C GLY A 30 10.83 3.80 -6.52
N ILE A 31 10.65 4.69 -7.50
CA ILE A 31 9.88 4.41 -8.74
C ILE A 31 10.73 4.77 -9.97
N GLU A 32 10.87 3.84 -10.92
CA GLU A 32 11.50 4.08 -12.21
C GLU A 32 10.49 4.72 -13.19
N LEU A 33 10.36 6.04 -13.14
CA LEU A 33 9.44 6.80 -14.02
C LEU A 33 9.67 6.57 -15.53
N GLY A 34 10.90 6.23 -15.94
CA GLY A 34 11.23 5.93 -17.33
C GLY A 34 10.74 4.58 -17.82
N HIS A 35 10.14 3.75 -16.96
CA HIS A 35 9.65 2.43 -17.31
C HIS A 35 8.46 2.50 -18.30
N PRO A 36 8.44 1.75 -19.41
CA PRO A 36 7.35 1.80 -20.41
C PRO A 36 5.95 1.56 -19.85
N ALA A 37 5.81 0.62 -18.90
CA ALA A 37 4.54 0.36 -18.21
C ALA A 37 4.03 1.56 -17.37
N LEU A 38 4.90 2.52 -17.04
CA LEU A 38 4.55 3.74 -16.31
C LEU A 38 4.47 4.97 -17.23
N ALA A 39 4.44 4.77 -18.56
CA ALA A 39 4.31 5.88 -19.52
C ALA A 39 3.14 6.82 -19.16
N GLY A 40 3.40 8.12 -19.21
CA GLY A 40 2.45 9.17 -18.87
C GLY A 40 2.13 9.31 -17.37
N LEU A 41 2.80 8.57 -16.47
CA LEU A 41 2.78 8.88 -15.05
C LEU A 41 3.68 10.10 -14.79
N GLU A 42 3.15 11.06 -14.05
CA GLU A 42 3.93 12.12 -13.42
C GLU A 42 3.84 11.94 -11.91
N LEU A 43 5.00 11.96 -11.23
CA LEU A 43 5.03 11.90 -9.77
C LEU A 43 4.78 13.30 -9.18
N SER A 44 3.91 13.40 -8.18
CA SER A 44 3.75 14.66 -7.43
C SER A 44 4.96 14.99 -6.58
N ASP A 45 5.62 13.97 -6.05
CA ASP A 45 6.89 14.09 -5.35
C ASP A 45 7.76 12.88 -5.69
N ASP A 46 9.07 13.11 -5.81
CA ASP A 46 10.09 12.07 -5.89
C ASP A 46 11.12 12.34 -4.79
N LEU A 47 11.06 11.56 -3.71
CA LEU A 47 11.83 11.81 -2.49
C LEU A 47 12.67 10.58 -2.14
N ALA A 48 13.84 10.83 -1.55
CA ALA A 48 14.59 9.84 -0.81
C ALA A 48 14.78 10.29 0.63
N ILE A 49 14.46 9.41 1.58
CA ILE A 49 14.79 9.62 2.99
C ILE A 49 16.13 8.94 3.23
N VAL A 50 17.16 9.76 3.45
CA VAL A 50 18.53 9.30 3.64
C VAL A 50 19.03 9.69 5.02
N GLU A 51 19.95 8.91 5.56
CA GLU A 51 20.61 9.21 6.82
C GLU A 51 22.08 9.51 6.57
N HIS A 52 22.52 10.73 6.90
CA HIS A 52 23.92 11.09 6.88
C HIS A 52 24.32 11.63 8.26
N ASN A 53 25.41 11.09 8.83
CA ASN A 53 25.93 11.50 10.14
C ASN A 53 24.87 11.50 11.26
N PHE A 54 24.08 10.41 11.35
CA PHE A 54 22.99 10.24 12.32
C PHE A 54 21.85 11.27 12.21
N ARG A 55 21.73 11.95 11.07
CA ARG A 55 20.64 12.88 10.77
C ARG A 55 19.88 12.41 9.55
N LEU A 56 18.56 12.32 9.69
CA LEU A 56 17.67 12.08 8.58
C LEU A 56 17.52 13.36 7.76
N THR A 57 17.60 13.21 6.45
CA THR A 57 17.37 14.29 5.48
C THR A 57 16.50 13.78 4.35
N THR A 58 15.64 14.65 3.83
CA THR A 58 14.81 14.40 2.65
C THR A 58 15.49 15.00 1.43
N SER A 59 15.90 14.16 0.48
CA SER A 59 16.44 14.59 -0.81
C SER A 59 15.34 14.53 -1.87
N ALA A 60 15.07 15.65 -2.54
CA ALA A 60 14.14 15.71 -3.66
C ALA A 60 14.84 15.33 -4.98
N GLY A 61 14.16 14.58 -5.84
CA GLY A 61 14.66 14.09 -7.14
C GLY A 61 15.64 12.91 -7.05
N GLU A 62 15.78 12.30 -5.88
CA GLU A 62 16.69 11.17 -5.63
C GLU A 62 15.93 9.86 -5.33
N GLY A 63 14.62 9.81 -5.54
CA GLY A 63 13.77 8.64 -5.25
C GLY A 63 13.81 7.56 -6.34
N ARG A 64 14.92 7.47 -7.08
CA ARG A 64 15.20 6.40 -8.05
C ARG A 64 14.96 5.03 -7.42
N ASP A 65 14.28 4.15 -8.16
CA ASP A 65 14.12 2.77 -7.73
C ASP A 65 15.46 2.03 -7.67
N LEU A 66 15.83 1.56 -6.47
CA LEU A 66 17.07 0.84 -6.20
C LEU A 66 16.95 -0.68 -6.31
N TYR A 67 15.75 -1.21 -6.54
CA TYR A 67 15.50 -2.65 -6.55
C TYR A 67 14.55 -3.12 -7.66
N GLY A 68 13.50 -2.35 -7.95
CA GLY A 68 12.40 -2.72 -8.86
C GLY A 68 11.06 -2.92 -8.15
N HIS A 69 11.07 -2.99 -6.81
CA HIS A 69 9.87 -3.29 -6.02
C HIS A 69 8.88 -2.12 -6.07
N GLY A 70 9.30 -0.89 -5.78
CA GLY A 70 8.43 0.27 -5.84
C GLY A 70 7.88 0.55 -7.25
N THR A 71 8.65 0.26 -8.31
CA THR A 71 8.15 0.30 -9.70
C THR A 71 7.02 -0.71 -9.93
N ALA A 72 7.16 -1.95 -9.42
CA ALA A 72 6.11 -2.96 -9.46
C ALA A 72 4.84 -2.48 -8.74
N ILE A 73 4.99 -1.95 -7.52
CA ILE A 73 3.89 -1.43 -6.70
C ILE A 73 3.16 -0.29 -7.44
N ALA A 74 3.90 0.67 -8.01
CA ALA A 74 3.32 1.77 -8.77
C ALA A 74 2.52 1.28 -9.99
N GLY A 75 3.03 0.27 -10.71
CA GLY A 75 2.33 -0.35 -11.82
C GLY A 75 0.99 -0.97 -11.41
N LEU A 76 1.00 -1.76 -10.33
CA LEU A 76 -0.20 -2.41 -9.80
C LEU A 76 -1.27 -1.40 -9.34
N ILE A 77 -0.84 -0.27 -8.76
CA ILE A 77 -1.76 0.81 -8.37
C ILE A 77 -2.39 1.45 -9.63
N ARG A 78 -1.57 1.78 -10.64
CA ARG A 78 -2.05 2.42 -11.87
C ARG A 78 -3.00 1.55 -12.69
N GLU A 79 -2.85 0.23 -12.62
CA GLU A 79 -3.74 -0.71 -13.33
C GLU A 79 -5.21 -0.50 -12.94
N LEU A 80 -5.48 -0.24 -11.66
CA LEU A 80 -6.84 -0.11 -11.12
C LEU A 80 -7.25 1.34 -10.84
N ALA A 81 -6.29 2.23 -10.52
CA ALA A 81 -6.53 3.65 -10.24
C ALA A 81 -5.65 4.55 -11.14
N PRO A 82 -5.86 4.54 -12.46
CA PRO A 82 -4.97 5.19 -13.42
C PRO A 82 -4.94 6.72 -13.34
N GLU A 83 -5.93 7.34 -12.69
CA GLU A 83 -6.03 8.80 -12.50
C GLU A 83 -5.61 9.24 -11.08
N ALA A 84 -5.17 8.30 -10.23
CA ALA A 84 -4.54 8.64 -8.96
C ALA A 84 -3.19 9.32 -9.17
N THR A 85 -2.91 10.32 -8.35
CA THR A 85 -1.60 10.98 -8.30
C THR A 85 -0.68 10.16 -7.40
N LEU A 86 0.47 9.72 -7.92
CA LEU A 86 1.45 8.96 -7.14
C LEU A 86 2.62 9.85 -6.70
N GLY A 87 3.12 9.59 -5.49
CA GLY A 87 4.40 10.08 -5.00
C GLY A 87 5.35 8.93 -4.71
N SER A 88 6.60 9.06 -5.13
CA SER A 88 7.68 8.15 -4.76
C SER A 88 8.33 8.65 -3.48
N ILE A 89 8.26 7.87 -2.40
CA ILE A 89 8.97 8.16 -1.16
C ILE A 89 9.87 6.98 -0.86
N ARG A 90 11.11 7.07 -1.33
CA ARG A 90 12.09 6.01 -1.16
C ARG A 90 12.55 5.93 0.29
N VAL A 91 12.13 4.85 0.95
CA VAL A 91 12.51 4.50 2.33
C VAL A 91 13.26 3.17 2.39
N LEU A 92 13.18 2.34 1.34
CA LEU A 92 13.88 1.05 1.26
C LEU A 92 15.15 1.17 0.40
N GLY A 93 16.21 0.46 0.79
CA GLY A 93 17.47 0.39 0.05
C GLY A 93 17.51 -0.71 -1.02
N GLU A 94 18.71 -0.93 -1.60
CA GLU A 94 18.99 -1.93 -2.66
C GLU A 94 18.71 -3.40 -2.28
N ARG A 95 18.43 -3.68 -1.01
CA ARG A 95 18.10 -5.02 -0.51
C ARG A 95 16.71 -5.07 0.16
N LEU A 96 15.88 -4.06 -0.09
CA LEU A 96 14.59 -3.84 0.56
C LEU A 96 14.63 -3.69 2.08
N TYR A 97 15.83 -3.51 2.66
CA TYR A 97 15.98 -3.17 4.06
C TYR A 97 15.89 -1.67 4.30
N SER A 98 15.40 -1.31 5.49
CA SER A 98 15.36 0.06 5.97
C SER A 98 15.48 0.11 7.49
N ARG A 99 15.84 1.29 7.99
CA ARG A 99 15.71 1.61 9.41
C ARG A 99 14.31 2.13 9.66
N SER A 100 13.66 1.69 10.74
CA SER A 100 12.30 2.15 11.05
C SER A 100 12.18 3.67 11.23
N ALA A 101 13.25 4.37 11.61
CA ALA A 101 13.29 5.84 11.66
C ALA A 101 13.20 6.49 10.26
N ILE A 102 13.78 5.87 9.23
CA ILE A 102 13.66 6.31 7.83
C ILE A 102 12.22 6.15 7.35
N ILE A 103 11.59 5.01 7.68
CA ILE A 103 10.18 4.74 7.36
C ILE A 103 9.25 5.76 8.03
N GLN A 104 9.43 5.99 9.34
CA GLN A 104 8.65 6.98 10.09
C GLN A 104 8.77 8.37 9.47
N GLU A 105 9.98 8.80 9.12
CA GLU A 105 10.21 10.10 8.48
C GLU A 105 9.56 10.16 7.08
N GLY A 106 9.62 9.09 6.29
CA GLY A 106 8.92 9.00 5.02
C GLY A 106 7.40 9.11 5.16
N ALA A 107 6.82 8.44 6.16
CA ALA A 107 5.39 8.56 6.47
C ALA A 107 5.03 9.99 6.90
N ARG A 108 5.85 10.62 7.75
CA ARG A 108 5.67 12.03 8.15
C ARG A 108 5.69 12.97 6.94
N GLN A 109 6.68 12.84 6.05
CA GLN A 109 6.76 13.63 4.81
C GLN A 109 5.52 13.45 3.93
N ALA A 110 5.01 12.23 3.82
CA ALA A 110 3.79 11.97 3.08
C ALA A 110 2.56 12.68 3.70
N MET A 111 2.37 12.54 5.01
CA MET A 111 1.26 13.19 5.71
C MET A 111 1.32 14.72 5.61
N GLU A 112 2.52 15.30 5.72
CA GLU A 112 2.71 16.76 5.61
C GLU A 112 2.49 17.30 4.20
N ARG A 113 2.66 16.45 3.17
CA ARG A 113 2.43 16.80 1.77
C ARG A 113 0.99 16.55 1.30
N GLY A 114 0.10 16.16 2.22
CA GLY A 114 -1.31 15.97 1.93
C GLY A 114 -1.61 14.72 1.10
N TYR A 115 -0.82 13.64 1.28
CA TYR A 115 -1.18 12.34 0.73
C TYR A 115 -2.37 11.76 1.49
N HIS A 116 -3.29 11.13 0.76
CA HIS A 116 -4.50 10.54 1.32
C HIS A 116 -4.28 9.08 1.70
N ILE A 117 -3.41 8.37 0.96
CA ILE A 117 -3.11 6.95 1.19
C ILE A 117 -1.59 6.77 1.27
N LEU A 118 -1.12 6.02 2.28
CA LEU A 118 0.24 5.50 2.38
C LEU A 118 0.21 4.01 2.03
N ASN A 119 0.88 3.63 0.95
CA ASN A 119 1.09 2.24 0.59
C ASN A 119 2.40 1.73 1.19
N CYS A 120 2.31 0.77 2.09
CA CYS A 120 3.43 0.13 2.78
C CYS A 120 3.53 -1.34 2.37
N SER A 121 4.11 -1.63 1.20
CA SER A 121 4.32 -3.00 0.71
C SER A 121 5.51 -3.71 1.39
N PHE A 122 5.65 -3.50 2.70
CA PHE A 122 6.71 -4.05 3.54
C PHE A 122 6.15 -4.36 4.95
N GLY A 123 6.91 -5.14 5.71
CA GLY A 123 6.65 -5.41 7.12
C GLY A 123 7.93 -5.40 7.95
N CYS A 124 7.80 -5.13 9.25
CA CYS A 124 8.89 -5.15 10.21
C CYS A 124 8.53 -6.02 11.41
N GLY A 125 9.17 -7.18 11.52
CA GLY A 125 8.96 -8.14 12.62
C GLY A 125 9.78 -7.89 13.88
N ILE A 126 10.40 -6.71 14.03
CA ILE A 126 11.14 -6.36 15.25
C ILE A 126 10.13 -5.86 16.29
N GLU A 127 9.84 -6.70 17.29
CA GLU A 127 8.82 -6.43 18.33
C GLU A 127 9.02 -5.08 19.02
N ASP A 128 10.26 -4.78 19.44
CA ASP A 128 10.61 -3.53 20.14
C ASP A 128 10.35 -2.26 19.32
N HIS A 129 10.15 -2.37 18.00
CA HIS A 129 9.85 -1.22 17.15
C HIS A 129 8.35 -0.85 17.14
N VAL A 130 7.49 -1.60 17.84
CA VAL A 130 6.04 -1.36 17.86
C VAL A 130 5.66 0.09 18.19
N LEU A 131 6.30 0.72 19.18
CA LEU A 131 5.99 2.09 19.58
C LEU A 131 6.44 3.12 18.53
N LEU A 132 7.52 2.84 17.82
CA LEU A 132 8.01 3.69 16.74
C LEU A 132 7.00 3.72 15.59
N TYR A 133 6.46 2.56 15.21
CA TYR A 133 5.42 2.49 14.18
C TYR A 133 4.09 3.05 14.66
N LYS A 134 3.68 2.72 15.89
CA LYS A 134 2.42 3.21 16.47
C LYS A 134 2.33 4.73 16.43
N SER A 135 3.44 5.43 16.67
CA SER A 135 3.47 6.90 16.69
C SER A 135 2.91 7.54 15.40
N TRP A 136 3.38 7.10 14.23
CA TRP A 136 2.98 7.69 12.95
C TRP A 136 1.70 7.04 12.39
N VAL A 137 1.41 5.79 12.77
CA VAL A 137 0.14 5.12 12.42
C VAL A 137 -1.03 5.81 13.12
N ASP A 138 -0.89 6.15 14.40
CA ASP A 138 -1.91 6.91 15.15
C ASP A 138 -2.04 8.33 14.58
N GLU A 139 -0.93 8.97 14.21
CA GLU A 139 -0.93 10.29 13.56
C GLU A 139 -1.68 10.27 12.22
N ALA A 140 -1.43 9.28 11.37
CA ALA A 140 -2.12 9.11 10.10
C ALA A 140 -3.62 8.94 10.32
N TYR A 141 -3.99 8.10 11.28
CA TYR A 141 -5.38 7.87 11.66
C TYR A 141 -6.08 9.16 12.12
N LEU A 142 -5.42 10.00 12.94
CA LEU A 142 -5.98 11.28 13.40
C LEU A 142 -6.09 12.34 12.30
N ARG A 143 -5.37 12.17 11.19
CA ARG A 143 -5.38 13.07 10.02
C ARG A 143 -6.24 12.53 8.87
N ASP A 144 -6.97 11.44 9.08
CA ASP A 144 -7.71 10.72 8.02
C ASP A 144 -6.83 10.33 6.82
N VAL A 145 -5.54 10.05 7.09
CA VAL A 145 -4.62 9.45 6.13
C VAL A 145 -4.71 7.94 6.28
N HIS A 146 -5.05 7.28 5.19
CA HIS A 146 -5.26 5.84 5.15
C HIS A 146 -3.93 5.10 4.99
N ILE A 147 -3.75 3.99 5.68
CA ILE A 147 -2.57 3.14 5.53
C ILE A 147 -3.01 1.77 5.02
N VAL A 148 -2.39 1.34 3.93
CA VAL A 148 -2.56 -0.01 3.37
C VAL A 148 -1.22 -0.70 3.45
N ALA A 149 -1.17 -1.90 4.04
CA ALA A 149 0.08 -2.60 4.31
C ALA A 149 0.05 -4.07 3.90
N ALA A 150 1.22 -4.56 3.54
CA ALA A 150 1.48 -6.00 3.42
C ALA A 150 1.50 -6.66 4.81
N CYS A 151 1.23 -7.96 4.86
CA CYS A 151 1.48 -8.82 6.02
C CYS A 151 2.72 -9.69 5.83
N ASN A 152 3.09 -10.43 6.87
CA ASN A 152 4.12 -11.46 6.76
C ASN A 152 3.69 -12.54 5.74
N ASN A 153 4.61 -12.91 4.85
CA ASN A 153 4.35 -13.82 3.73
C ASN A 153 4.46 -15.31 4.09
N MET A 154 5.10 -15.63 5.21
CA MET A 154 5.21 -17.01 5.69
C MET A 154 3.98 -17.38 6.54
N ASP A 155 3.58 -16.45 7.41
CA ASP A 155 2.47 -16.59 8.32
C ASP A 155 1.86 -15.22 8.61
N PHE A 156 0.68 -14.93 8.07
CA PHE A 156 0.00 -13.65 8.24
C PHE A 156 -0.41 -13.38 9.71
N GLU A 157 -0.39 -14.38 10.59
CA GLU A 157 -0.62 -14.19 12.04
C GLU A 157 0.63 -13.70 12.77
N THR A 158 1.82 -13.85 12.16
CA THR A 158 3.06 -13.30 12.68
C THR A 158 3.02 -11.76 12.60
N GLN A 159 3.31 -11.13 13.73
CA GLN A 159 3.21 -9.68 13.87
C GLN A 159 4.28 -8.95 13.06
N GLU A 160 3.85 -8.07 12.16
CA GLU A 160 4.72 -7.16 11.43
C GLU A 160 4.13 -5.75 11.40
N TRP A 161 5.00 -4.75 11.58
CA TRP A 161 4.60 -3.35 11.55
C TRP A 161 4.82 -2.73 10.16
N PRO A 162 3.90 -1.87 9.67
CA PRO A 162 2.69 -1.37 10.35
C PRO A 162 1.46 -2.29 10.23
N GLY A 163 1.52 -3.40 9.49
CA GLY A 163 0.36 -4.24 9.16
C GLY A 163 -0.42 -4.80 10.36
N PHE A 164 0.18 -4.97 11.53
CA PHE A 164 -0.51 -5.57 12.68
C PHE A 164 -1.22 -4.55 13.60
N PHE A 165 -1.68 -3.40 13.05
CA PHE A 165 -2.50 -2.42 13.77
C PHE A 165 -3.96 -2.39 13.26
N PRO A 166 -4.97 -2.30 14.15
CA PRO A 166 -6.39 -2.28 13.74
C PRO A 166 -6.79 -1.12 12.82
N SER A 167 -6.07 0.00 12.85
CA SER A 167 -6.30 1.16 11.98
C SER A 167 -5.77 0.97 10.56
N VAL A 168 -4.94 -0.05 10.32
CA VAL A 168 -4.31 -0.33 9.02
C VAL A 168 -5.18 -1.30 8.22
N LEU A 169 -5.22 -1.09 6.91
CA LEU A 169 -5.81 -1.99 5.92
C LEU A 169 -4.75 -3.00 5.51
N THR A 170 -4.68 -4.12 6.23
CA THR A 170 -3.62 -5.11 6.04
C THR A 170 -4.07 -6.24 5.13
N VAL A 171 -3.24 -6.55 4.15
CA VAL A 171 -3.62 -7.34 2.98
C VAL A 171 -2.73 -8.57 2.84
N ASN A 172 -3.34 -9.75 2.83
CA ASN A 172 -2.69 -11.01 2.46
C ASN A 172 -2.78 -11.27 0.94
N ALA A 173 -1.92 -12.13 0.41
CA ALA A 173 -1.92 -12.51 -0.99
C ALA A 173 -2.77 -13.77 -1.25
N VAL A 174 -3.56 -13.73 -2.33
CA VAL A 174 -4.30 -14.88 -2.86
C VAL A 174 -4.08 -15.02 -4.36
N ALA A 175 -4.37 -16.22 -4.88
CA ALA A 175 -4.38 -16.51 -6.31
C ALA A 175 -5.80 -16.26 -6.84
N THR A 176 -5.97 -15.22 -7.65
CA THR A 176 -7.24 -14.89 -8.32
C THR A 176 -6.94 -14.31 -9.68
N ASP A 177 -7.80 -14.57 -10.67
CA ASP A 177 -7.64 -14.03 -12.03
C ASP A 177 -8.16 -12.60 -12.17
N ASP A 178 -9.04 -12.16 -11.25
CA ASP A 178 -9.58 -10.80 -11.22
C ASP A 178 -8.69 -9.89 -10.34
N PRO A 179 -7.98 -8.91 -10.93
CA PRO A 179 -7.12 -7.98 -10.17
C PRO A 179 -7.90 -7.05 -9.23
N ALA A 180 -9.19 -6.84 -9.48
CA ALA A 180 -10.06 -6.01 -8.65
C ALA A 180 -10.82 -6.84 -7.58
N ALA A 181 -10.72 -8.17 -7.62
CA ALA A 181 -11.31 -9.01 -6.58
C ALA A 181 -10.52 -8.86 -5.28
N PHE A 182 -11.27 -8.72 -4.20
CA PHE A 182 -10.73 -8.65 -2.85
C PHE A 182 -11.69 -9.29 -1.86
N TYR A 183 -11.08 -9.78 -0.79
CA TYR A 183 -11.73 -10.66 0.15
C TYR A 183 -11.57 -10.12 1.57
N PHE A 184 -12.48 -10.54 2.45
CA PHE A 184 -12.44 -10.18 3.86
C PHE A 184 -12.53 -11.41 4.76
N ARG A 185 -11.70 -11.42 5.79
CA ARG A 185 -11.61 -12.42 6.85
C ARG A 185 -11.92 -11.77 8.19
N ARG A 186 -12.87 -12.36 8.94
CA ARG A 186 -13.29 -11.84 10.26
C ARG A 186 -12.39 -12.37 11.36
N ARG A 187 -12.17 -11.56 12.41
CA ARG A 187 -11.48 -11.94 13.67
C ARG A 187 -9.97 -12.14 13.57
N HIS A 188 -9.32 -11.55 12.57
CA HIS A 188 -7.86 -11.49 12.45
C HIS A 188 -7.41 -10.03 12.35
N MET A 189 -6.12 -9.74 12.57
CA MET A 189 -5.55 -8.41 12.31
C MET A 189 -5.27 -8.19 10.81
N VAL A 190 -4.94 -9.26 10.09
CA VAL A 190 -4.87 -9.27 8.62
C VAL A 190 -6.23 -9.66 8.07
N GLU A 191 -7.04 -8.64 7.78
CA GLU A 191 -8.46 -8.83 7.46
C GLU A 191 -8.74 -8.87 5.97
N PHE A 192 -7.87 -8.31 5.12
CA PHE A 192 -8.08 -8.26 3.68
C PHE A 192 -7.20 -9.26 2.95
N ALA A 193 -7.64 -9.69 1.77
CA ALA A 193 -6.80 -10.38 0.82
C ALA A 193 -7.09 -9.92 -0.62
N ALA A 194 -6.08 -9.92 -1.47
CA ALA A 194 -6.18 -9.55 -2.88
C ALA A 194 -5.16 -10.32 -3.73
N GLN A 195 -5.24 -10.15 -5.06
CA GLN A 195 -4.31 -10.79 -5.99
C GLN A 195 -2.86 -10.46 -5.65
N GLY A 196 -2.08 -11.48 -5.33
CA GLY A 196 -0.65 -11.33 -5.03
C GLY A 196 0.19 -12.57 -5.29
N ILE A 197 -0.38 -13.60 -5.93
CA ILE A 197 0.32 -14.85 -6.28
C ILE A 197 0.50 -14.92 -7.79
N GLU A 198 1.72 -15.25 -8.23
CA GLU A 198 2.14 -15.39 -9.63
C GLU A 198 1.77 -14.21 -10.56
N VAL A 199 1.91 -12.99 -10.06
CA VAL A 199 1.55 -11.76 -10.79
C VAL A 199 2.72 -11.28 -11.65
N ASP A 200 2.47 -10.92 -12.90
CA ASP A 200 3.46 -10.26 -13.76
C ASP A 200 3.47 -8.74 -13.50
N VAL A 201 4.63 -8.18 -13.14
CA VAL A 201 4.77 -6.76 -12.77
C VAL A 201 5.91 -6.08 -13.53
N PRO A 202 5.84 -4.75 -13.75
CA PRO A 202 7.00 -4.00 -14.21
C PRO A 202 8.14 -4.08 -13.18
N TRP A 203 9.37 -4.08 -13.65
CA TRP A 203 10.55 -4.25 -12.83
C TRP A 203 11.69 -3.35 -13.32
N ALA A 204 12.70 -3.13 -12.47
CA ALA A 204 13.82 -2.24 -12.77
C ALA A 204 14.49 -2.57 -14.12
N GLY A 205 14.95 -1.51 -14.81
CA GLY A 205 15.62 -1.61 -16.10
C GLY A 205 14.67 -1.93 -17.26
N ALA A 206 13.47 -1.34 -17.24
CA ALA A 206 12.42 -1.58 -18.25
C ALA A 206 12.07 -3.06 -18.48
N SER A 207 12.12 -3.87 -17.42
CA SER A 207 11.89 -5.32 -17.48
C SER A 207 10.57 -5.72 -16.84
N THR A 208 10.22 -7.00 -16.91
CA THR A 208 9.07 -7.56 -16.19
C THR A 208 9.53 -8.73 -15.33
N LYS A 209 8.82 -8.96 -14.23
CA LYS A 209 9.09 -10.07 -13.32
C LYS A 209 7.79 -10.71 -12.87
N LYS A 210 7.77 -12.04 -12.81
CA LYS A 210 6.71 -12.77 -12.13
C LYS A 210 6.99 -12.85 -10.65
N VAL A 211 6.05 -12.42 -9.82
CA VAL A 211 6.24 -12.22 -8.39
C VAL A 211 5.12 -12.82 -7.56
N THR A 212 5.39 -13.03 -6.27
CA THR A 212 4.42 -13.55 -5.29
C THR A 212 4.67 -12.93 -3.92
N GLY A 213 3.60 -12.51 -3.25
CA GLY A 213 3.66 -11.90 -1.91
C GLY A 213 2.55 -10.88 -1.65
N SER A 214 2.24 -10.69 -0.37
CA SER A 214 1.32 -9.68 0.17
C SER A 214 1.70 -8.26 -0.24
N SER A 215 3.00 -8.01 -0.46
CA SER A 215 3.54 -6.77 -1.02
C SER A 215 2.91 -6.39 -2.36
N TYR A 216 2.49 -7.36 -3.16
CA TYR A 216 1.81 -7.15 -4.46
C TYR A 216 0.28 -7.17 -4.35
N ALA A 217 -0.27 -7.67 -3.24
CA ALA A 217 -1.69 -7.60 -2.93
C ALA A 217 -2.09 -6.23 -2.32
N ALA A 218 -1.27 -5.68 -1.42
CA ALA A 218 -1.45 -4.37 -0.82
C ALA A 218 -1.77 -3.24 -1.84
N PRO A 219 -1.02 -3.06 -2.94
CA PRO A 219 -1.31 -2.02 -3.93
C PRO A 219 -2.68 -2.18 -4.63
N ARG A 220 -3.23 -3.40 -4.69
CA ARG A 220 -4.57 -3.63 -5.24
C ARG A 220 -5.63 -2.98 -4.35
N ILE A 221 -5.55 -3.20 -3.03
CA ILE A 221 -6.43 -2.55 -2.06
C ILE A 221 -6.18 -1.04 -2.01
N THR A 222 -4.93 -0.59 -2.10
CA THR A 222 -4.60 0.84 -2.23
C THR A 222 -5.32 1.48 -3.40
N ALA A 223 -5.31 0.83 -4.57
CA ALA A 223 -5.98 1.35 -5.74
C ALA A 223 -7.51 1.34 -5.58
N LEU A 224 -8.10 0.26 -5.07
CA LEU A 224 -9.54 0.18 -4.80
C LEU A 224 -9.99 1.27 -3.81
N LEU A 225 -9.20 1.50 -2.75
CA LEU A 225 -9.42 2.59 -1.82
C LEU A 225 -9.36 3.95 -2.53
N ALA A 226 -8.39 4.16 -3.43
CA ALA A 226 -8.33 5.40 -4.22
C ALA A 226 -9.54 5.59 -5.13
N ARG A 227 -10.08 4.51 -5.72
CA ARG A 227 -11.32 4.59 -6.51
C ARG A 227 -12.50 5.04 -5.63
N LEU A 228 -12.62 4.47 -4.44
CA LEU A 228 -13.64 4.86 -3.46
C LEU A 228 -13.49 6.33 -3.03
N LEU A 229 -12.28 6.74 -2.63
CA LEU A 229 -11.99 8.11 -2.19
C LEU A 229 -12.15 9.15 -3.32
N SER A 230 -11.95 8.77 -4.59
CA SER A 230 -12.19 9.68 -5.71
C SER A 230 -13.66 10.09 -5.88
N CYS A 231 -14.58 9.29 -5.34
CA CYS A 231 -16.02 9.60 -5.31
C CYS A 231 -16.46 10.16 -3.95
N PHE A 232 -15.77 9.76 -2.87
CA PHE A 232 -16.09 10.14 -1.49
C PHE A 232 -14.82 10.59 -0.75
N PRO A 233 -14.31 11.81 -1.05
CA PRO A 233 -12.99 12.25 -0.58
C PRO A 233 -12.92 12.49 0.94
N GLU A 234 -14.06 12.67 1.59
CA GLU A 234 -14.17 12.96 3.03
C GLU A 234 -14.32 11.69 3.90
N LEU A 235 -14.16 10.49 3.33
CA LEU A 235 -14.22 9.25 4.11
C LEU A 235 -13.03 9.15 5.05
N SER A 236 -13.31 9.09 6.34
CA SER A 236 -12.31 8.76 7.36
C SER A 236 -11.78 7.34 7.19
N SER A 237 -10.62 7.06 7.80
CA SER A 237 -10.00 5.71 7.77
C SER A 237 -10.93 4.61 8.28
N GLN A 238 -11.77 4.92 9.27
CA GLN A 238 -12.74 3.97 9.83
C GLN A 238 -13.89 3.68 8.86
N GLU A 239 -14.43 4.73 8.25
CA GLU A 239 -15.56 4.64 7.33
C GLU A 239 -15.15 3.89 6.06
N ALA A 240 -13.98 4.21 5.50
CA ALA A 240 -13.45 3.53 4.33
C ALA A 240 -13.18 2.04 4.62
N LYS A 241 -12.55 1.71 5.76
CA LYS A 241 -12.32 0.31 6.16
C LYS A 241 -13.63 -0.46 6.35
N ALA A 242 -14.63 0.15 6.97
CA ALA A 242 -15.94 -0.47 7.14
C ALA A 242 -16.65 -0.70 5.79
N LEU A 243 -16.58 0.25 4.86
CA LEU A 243 -17.14 0.10 3.52
C LEU A 243 -16.43 -1.00 2.74
N LEU A 244 -15.10 -1.02 2.73
CA LEU A 244 -14.32 -2.07 2.07
C LEU A 244 -14.67 -3.45 2.62
N HIS A 245 -14.73 -3.63 3.95
CA HIS A 245 -15.19 -4.89 4.54
C HIS A 245 -16.57 -5.31 4.00
N ARG A 246 -17.53 -4.40 3.94
CA ARG A 246 -18.89 -4.74 3.47
C ARG A 246 -18.99 -5.00 1.96
N LEU A 247 -18.03 -4.50 1.18
CA LEU A 247 -17.97 -4.67 -0.28
C LEU A 247 -17.15 -5.90 -0.69
N ALA A 248 -16.23 -6.34 0.17
CA ALA A 248 -15.38 -7.50 -0.06
C ALA A 248 -16.18 -8.80 -0.16
N GLN A 249 -15.64 -9.75 -0.91
CA GLN A 249 -16.15 -11.11 -0.94
C GLN A 249 -15.74 -11.84 0.35
N PRO A 250 -16.50 -12.83 0.83
CA PRO A 250 -16.03 -13.72 1.88
C PRO A 250 -14.76 -14.44 1.42
N LEU A 251 -13.73 -14.51 2.25
CA LEU A 251 -12.54 -15.30 1.94
C LEU A 251 -12.93 -16.79 1.81
N PRO A 252 -12.57 -17.46 0.70
CA PRO A 252 -12.77 -18.90 0.58
C PRO A 252 -12.02 -19.66 1.69
N PRO A 253 -12.62 -20.72 2.28
CA PRO A 253 -11.99 -21.49 3.37
C PRO A 253 -10.60 -22.04 3.05
N GLU A 254 -10.35 -22.37 1.78
CA GLU A 254 -9.05 -22.86 1.29
C GLU A 254 -7.91 -21.83 1.40
N TRP A 255 -8.24 -20.54 1.54
CA TRP A 255 -7.28 -19.44 1.74
C TRP A 255 -7.27 -18.94 3.18
N ASP A 256 -8.01 -19.59 4.07
CA ASP A 256 -8.07 -19.25 5.49
C ASP A 256 -6.85 -19.77 6.26
N GLU A 257 -6.02 -20.62 5.65
CA GLU A 257 -4.77 -21.12 6.23
C GLU A 257 -3.55 -20.31 5.75
N PRO A 258 -2.46 -20.22 6.54
CA PRO A 258 -1.21 -19.61 6.10
C PRO A 258 -0.71 -20.27 4.81
N VAL A 259 -0.63 -19.50 3.73
CA VAL A 259 0.04 -19.96 2.52
C VAL A 259 1.53 -19.92 2.80
N ASN A 260 2.19 -21.08 2.81
CA ASN A 260 3.64 -21.17 2.92
C ASN A 260 4.26 -20.67 1.59
N LEU A 261 4.27 -19.35 1.39
CA LEU A 261 4.94 -18.73 0.26
C LEU A 261 6.43 -18.94 0.51
N ALA A 262 7.08 -19.77 -0.31
CA ALA A 262 8.51 -20.05 -0.15
C ALA A 262 9.31 -18.74 -0.01
N PRO A 263 10.31 -18.67 0.88
CA PRO A 263 11.08 -17.45 1.08
C PRO A 263 11.77 -17.05 -0.22
N ILE A 264 11.71 -15.74 -0.55
CA ILE A 264 12.37 -15.10 -1.69
C ILE A 264 13.88 -15.05 -1.47
#